data_AF-A0A7S2HC11-F1
#
_entry.id   AF-A0A7S2HC11-F1
#
_cell.length_a   1.000
_cell.length_b   1.000
_cell.length_c   1.000
_cell.angle_alpha   90.00
_cell.angle_beta   90.00
_cell.angle_gamma   90.00
#
_symmetry.space_group_name_H-M   'P 1'
#
loop_
_entity.id
_entity.type
_entity.pdbx_description
1 polymer ?
#
loop_
_entity_poly.entity_id
_entity_poly.type
_entity_poly.pdbx_seq_one_letter_code
_entity_poly.pdbx_strand_id
1 'polypeptide(L)'
;WRRGRRRGAKQKSREMQRIQGLCQQYEQLLNFLKQHGAMLSSVRPEHFLSYEQFLRYMQSSNAGITRRQVEKIFFPKSMEAWLTCIMQTIKIFLLFRITPKVFKALPGMTEQIDQPVSGPIGEEAAPDPGEPKKICPELQGAWDAKGLGDSNVYSVAESILLRWLNFHFWRANKDRYPAKKVSCFDSDLDDSIVLSVVIQSHVPNCQAVQTMRYPCTSFDHYEENAAHIIA
;
A
#
# COMPACT_ATOMS: atom_id res chain seq x y z
N TRP A 1 -32.29 13.66 47.24
CA TRP A 1 -31.39 14.60 46.53
C TRP A 1 -29.88 14.33 46.68
N ARG A 2 -29.30 14.14 47.89
CA ARG A 2 -27.84 13.88 48.03
C ARG A 2 -27.33 12.54 47.45
N ARG A 3 -28.15 11.48 47.41
CA ARG A 3 -27.76 10.16 46.84
C ARG A 3 -27.58 10.15 45.31
N GLY A 4 -28.37 10.93 44.56
CA GLY A 4 -28.25 11.03 43.10
C GLY A 4 -26.96 11.73 42.64
N ARG A 5 -26.58 12.80 43.33
CA ARG A 5 -25.35 13.58 43.05
C ARG A 5 -24.07 12.75 43.24
N ARG A 6 -24.02 11.89 44.26
CA ARG A 6 -22.88 10.99 44.53
C ARG A 6 -22.74 9.88 43.48
N ARG A 7 -23.84 9.33 42.95
CA ARG A 7 -23.81 8.33 41.88
C ARG A 7 -23.29 8.92 40.56
N GLY A 8 -23.77 10.10 40.18
CA GLY A 8 -23.30 10.79 38.96
C GLY A 8 -21.81 11.16 39.00
N ALA A 9 -21.29 11.61 40.15
CA ALA A 9 -19.87 11.90 40.31
C ALA A 9 -18.99 10.64 40.17
N LYS A 10 -19.40 9.51 40.78
CA LYS A 10 -18.70 8.22 40.62
C LYS A 10 -18.71 7.72 39.18
N GLN A 11 -19.82 7.88 38.46
CA GLN A 11 -19.92 7.48 37.05
C GLN A 11 -19.02 8.31 36.15
N LYS A 12 -18.99 9.64 36.32
CA LYS A 12 -18.06 10.52 35.59
C LYS A 12 -16.59 10.16 35.85
N SER A 13 -16.25 9.83 37.09
CA SER A 13 -14.90 9.39 37.46
C SER A 13 -14.51 8.05 36.80
N ARG A 14 -15.42 7.07 36.74
CA ARG A 14 -15.18 5.79 36.04
C ARG A 14 -15.02 5.97 34.54
N GLU A 15 -15.83 6.84 33.95
CA GLU A 15 -15.73 7.15 32.52
C GLU A 15 -14.39 7.80 32.18
N MET A 16 -13.93 8.75 33.01
CA MET A 16 -12.62 9.36 32.85
C MET A 16 -11.48 8.34 32.98
N GLN A 17 -11.57 7.41 33.94
CA GLN A 17 -10.61 6.31 34.06
C GLN A 17 -10.57 5.44 32.80
N ARG A 18 -11.73 5.16 32.19
CA ARG A 18 -11.79 4.43 30.92
C ARG A 18 -11.11 5.21 29.79
N ILE A 19 -11.36 6.52 29.68
CA ILE A 19 -10.74 7.38 28.66
C ILE A 19 -9.21 7.38 28.84
N GLN A 20 -8.73 7.53 30.07
CA GLN A 20 -7.29 7.48 30.38
C GLN A 20 -6.69 6.11 30.02
N GLY A 21 -7.39 5.01 30.32
CA GLY A 21 -6.98 3.67 29.93
C GLY A 21 -6.89 3.48 28.41
N LEU A 22 -7.83 4.05 27.64
CA LEU A 22 -7.77 4.04 26.17
C LEU A 22 -6.58 4.84 25.64
N CYS A 23 -6.32 6.03 26.19
CA CYS A 23 -5.13 6.81 25.81
C CYS A 23 -3.84 6.01 26.09
N GLN A 24 -3.76 5.27 27.19
CA GLN A 24 -2.61 4.42 27.47
C GLN A 24 -2.46 3.27 26.45
N GLN A 25 -3.56 2.65 26.04
CA GLN A 25 -3.53 1.61 24.99
C GLN A 25 -3.07 2.18 23.65
N TYR A 26 -3.56 3.36 23.26
CA TYR A 26 -3.11 4.02 22.03
C TYR A 26 -1.65 4.47 22.11
N GLU A 27 -1.18 4.93 23.27
CA GLU A 27 0.24 5.23 23.48
C GLU A 27 1.11 3.98 23.29
N GLN A 28 0.69 2.83 23.84
CA GLN A 28 1.38 1.55 23.64
C GLN A 28 1.41 1.15 22.16
N LEU A 29 0.28 1.27 21.45
CA LEU A 29 0.20 1.02 20.02
C LEU A 29 1.16 1.92 19.23
N LEU A 30 1.14 3.24 19.48
CA LEU A 30 2.03 4.19 18.82
C LEU A 30 3.49 3.86 19.08
N ASN A 31 3.85 3.50 20.32
CA ASN A 31 5.21 3.14 20.67
C ASN A 31 5.66 1.83 20.02
N PHE A 32 4.77 0.83 19.95
CA PHE A 32 5.03 -0.40 19.20
C PHE A 32 5.33 -0.09 17.72
N LEU A 33 4.51 0.73 17.07
CA LEU A 33 4.72 1.10 15.65
C LEU A 33 6.02 1.90 15.47
N LYS A 34 6.31 2.85 16.37
CA LYS A 34 7.57 3.65 16.34
C LYS A 34 8.81 2.76 16.48
N GLN A 35 8.77 1.74 17.34
CA GLN A 35 9.86 0.76 17.49
C GLN A 35 10.11 -0.03 16.19
N HIS A 36 9.09 -0.17 15.34
CA HIS A 36 9.19 -0.79 14.01
C HIS A 36 9.49 0.24 12.89
N GLY A 37 9.88 1.47 13.24
CA GLY A 37 10.29 2.50 12.30
C GLY A 37 9.17 3.43 11.82
N ALA A 38 7.98 3.40 12.44
CA ALA A 38 6.92 4.32 12.08
C ALA A 38 7.22 5.77 12.52
N MET A 39 7.05 6.73 11.61
CA MET A 39 7.22 8.16 11.88
C MET A 39 5.92 8.76 12.43
N LEU A 40 5.63 8.49 13.70
CA LEU A 40 4.38 8.89 14.38
C LEU A 40 4.61 9.86 15.53
N SER A 41 5.64 10.71 15.46
CA SER A 41 5.99 11.65 16.53
C SER A 41 4.97 12.79 16.73
N SER A 42 4.27 13.18 15.66
CA SER A 42 3.23 14.22 15.70
C SER A 42 1.86 13.70 16.14
N VAL A 43 1.64 12.38 16.13
CA VAL A 43 0.36 11.74 16.47
C VAL A 43 0.29 11.49 17.96
N ARG A 44 -0.81 11.93 18.59
CA ARG A 44 -1.05 11.78 20.03
C ARG A 44 -2.18 10.78 20.31
N PRO A 45 -2.14 10.05 21.45
CA PRO A 45 -3.15 9.06 21.80
C PRO A 45 -4.58 9.59 21.83
N GLU A 46 -4.78 10.81 22.34
CA GLU A 46 -6.10 11.41 22.46
C GLU A 46 -6.79 11.64 21.11
N HIS A 47 -6.04 11.74 20.01
CA HIS A 47 -6.63 11.93 18.68
C HIS A 47 -7.40 10.68 18.19
N PHE A 48 -7.16 9.51 18.76
CA PHE A 48 -7.88 8.27 18.44
C PHE A 48 -9.16 8.05 19.26
N LEU A 49 -9.46 8.94 20.21
CA LEU A 49 -10.69 8.88 20.99
C LEU A 49 -11.91 9.18 20.12
N SER A 50 -13.09 8.72 20.53
CA SER A 50 -14.34 9.22 19.93
C SER A 50 -14.57 10.68 20.28
N TYR A 51 -15.38 11.40 19.51
CA TYR A 51 -15.67 12.82 19.75
C TYR A 51 -16.15 13.09 21.20
N GLU A 52 -17.06 12.28 21.72
CA GLU A 52 -17.59 12.41 23.09
C GLU A 52 -16.51 12.17 24.15
N GLN A 53 -15.61 11.22 23.92
CA GLN A 53 -14.49 10.93 24.82
C GLN A 53 -13.45 12.05 24.79
N PHE A 54 -13.13 12.54 23.59
CA PHE A 54 -12.19 13.65 23.39
C PHE A 54 -12.71 14.95 24.01
N LEU A 55 -14.00 15.25 23.85
CA LEU A 55 -14.64 16.40 24.51
C LEU A 55 -14.50 16.33 26.03
N ARG A 56 -14.77 15.16 26.64
CA ARG A 56 -14.62 14.96 28.09
C ARG A 56 -13.17 15.07 28.53
N TYR A 57 -12.26 14.48 27.75
CA TYR A 57 -10.82 14.58 27.97
C TYR A 57 -10.35 16.04 27.98
N MET A 58 -10.73 16.82 26.97
CA MET A 58 -10.40 18.25 26.87
C MET A 58 -11.03 19.06 28.00
N GLN A 59 -12.29 18.81 28.35
CA GLN A 59 -12.98 19.48 29.46
C GLN A 59 -12.38 19.14 30.83
N SER A 60 -11.73 17.98 30.97
CA SER A 60 -11.03 17.61 32.21
C SER A 60 -9.78 18.46 32.45
N SER A 61 -9.11 18.89 31.37
CA SER A 61 -7.93 19.76 31.43
C SER A 61 -8.29 21.24 31.32
N ASN A 62 -9.36 21.58 30.60
CA ASN A 62 -9.84 22.94 30.39
C ASN A 62 -11.37 22.96 30.47
N ALA A 63 -11.91 23.19 31.67
CA ALA A 63 -13.35 23.18 31.92
C ALA A 63 -14.13 24.24 31.12
N GLY A 64 -13.46 25.29 30.61
CA GLY A 64 -14.09 26.37 29.84
C GLY A 64 -14.23 26.09 28.35
N ILE A 65 -13.69 24.99 27.83
CA ILE A 65 -13.74 24.69 26.39
C ILE A 65 -15.16 24.35 25.94
N THR A 66 -15.63 25.06 24.91
CA THR A 66 -16.96 24.83 24.33
C THR A 66 -16.94 23.64 23.37
N ARG A 67 -18.09 22.99 23.20
CA ARG A 67 -18.25 21.89 22.22
C ARG A 67 -17.84 22.30 20.81
N ARG A 68 -18.26 23.49 20.36
CA ARG A 68 -17.91 24.03 19.04
C ARG A 68 -16.41 24.20 18.83
N GLN A 69 -15.67 24.60 19.87
CA GLN A 69 -14.21 24.71 19.80
C GLN A 69 -13.55 23.33 19.70
N VAL A 70 -14.02 22.36 20.49
CA VAL A 70 -13.52 20.98 20.43
C VAL A 70 -13.78 20.37 19.06
N GLU A 71 -14.98 20.55 18.53
CA GLU A 71 -15.40 20.00 17.23
C GLU A 71 -14.48 20.43 16.08
N LYS A 72 -14.14 21.73 16.02
CA LYS A 72 -13.20 22.28 15.03
C LYS A 72 -11.80 21.68 15.11
N ILE A 73 -11.36 21.30 16.31
CA ILE A 73 -10.02 20.73 16.55
C ILE A 73 -10.03 19.22 16.30
N PHE A 74 -11.09 18.54 16.74
CA PHE A 74 -11.15 17.08 16.81
C PHE A 74 -11.14 16.43 15.44
N PHE A 75 -12.06 16.80 14.54
CA PHE A 75 -12.21 16.12 13.26
C PHE A 75 -10.94 16.08 12.41
N PRO A 76 -10.25 17.20 12.14
CA PRO A 76 -9.02 17.16 11.37
C PRO A 76 -7.93 16.35 12.08
N LYS A 77 -7.79 16.48 13.40
CA LYS A 77 -6.74 15.77 14.16
C LYS A 77 -6.99 14.27 14.26
N SER A 78 -8.23 13.85 14.44
CA SER A 78 -8.60 12.43 14.52
C SER A 78 -8.43 11.75 13.16
N MET A 79 -8.91 12.38 12.10
CA MET A 79 -8.74 11.88 10.73
C MET A 79 -7.25 11.79 10.36
N GLU A 80 -6.47 12.85 10.59
CA GLU A 80 -5.03 12.87 10.36
C GLU A 80 -4.33 11.74 11.14
N ALA A 81 -4.63 11.58 12.43
CA ALA A 81 -4.04 10.53 13.27
C ALA A 81 -4.33 9.11 12.75
N TRP A 82 -5.59 8.80 12.43
CA TRP A 82 -5.98 7.49 11.90
C TRP A 82 -5.35 7.21 10.54
N LEU A 83 -5.41 8.16 9.61
CA LEU A 83 -4.82 8.01 8.28
C LEU A 83 -3.31 7.84 8.35
N THR A 84 -2.60 8.70 9.08
CA THR A 84 -1.15 8.58 9.23
C THR A 84 -0.78 7.25 9.90
N CYS A 85 -1.52 6.81 10.92
CA CYS A 85 -1.25 5.53 11.58
C CYS A 85 -1.42 4.34 10.63
N ILE A 86 -2.50 4.29 9.85
CA ILE A 86 -2.77 3.22 8.88
C ILE A 86 -1.72 3.22 7.77
N MET A 87 -1.44 4.39 7.17
CA MET A 87 -0.46 4.51 6.10
C MET A 87 0.94 4.12 6.57
N GLN A 88 1.33 4.51 7.79
CA GLN A 88 2.59 4.09 8.37
C GLN A 88 2.62 2.59 8.66
N THR A 89 1.50 1.98 9.07
CA THR A 89 1.39 0.53 9.28
C THR A 89 1.62 -0.24 7.98
N ILE A 90 0.98 0.20 6.89
CA ILE A 90 1.20 -0.37 5.54
C ILE A 90 2.67 -0.21 5.14
N LYS A 91 3.25 0.98 5.34
CA LYS A 91 4.65 1.25 4.99
C LYS A 91 5.63 0.33 5.72
N ILE A 92 5.49 0.16 7.04
CA ILE A 92 6.46 -0.60 7.83
C ILE A 92 6.28 -2.12 7.74
N PHE A 93 5.05 -2.62 7.57
CA PHE A 93 4.79 -4.07 7.57
C PHE A 93 4.64 -4.68 6.18
N LEU A 94 4.17 -3.91 5.18
CA LEU A 94 4.04 -4.38 3.80
C LEU A 94 5.23 -3.89 2.97
N LEU A 95 5.40 -2.58 2.82
CA LEU A 95 6.41 -2.04 1.89
C LEU A 95 7.85 -2.32 2.33
N PHE A 96 8.16 -2.27 3.63
CA PHE A 96 9.52 -2.53 4.12
C PHE A 96 10.02 -3.97 3.82
N ARG A 97 9.12 -4.92 3.57
CA ARG A 97 9.49 -6.28 3.17
C ARG A 97 10.03 -6.35 1.74
N ILE A 98 9.74 -5.34 0.93
CA ILE A 98 10.15 -5.24 -0.47
C ILE A 98 11.55 -4.61 -0.48
N THR A 99 12.55 -5.46 -0.59
CA THR A 99 13.96 -5.06 -0.64
C THR A 99 14.60 -5.53 -1.94
N PRO A 100 15.69 -4.91 -2.42
CA PRO A 100 16.39 -5.38 -3.61
C PRO A 100 16.84 -6.85 -3.49
N LYS A 101 17.21 -7.28 -2.28
CA LYS A 101 17.61 -8.65 -1.99
C LYS A 101 16.44 -9.63 -2.15
N VAL A 102 15.30 -9.32 -1.55
CA VAL A 102 14.09 -10.15 -1.66
C VAL A 102 13.59 -10.17 -3.11
N PHE A 103 13.57 -9.01 -3.77
CA PHE A 103 13.15 -8.86 -5.15
C PHE A 103 13.95 -9.74 -6.11
N LYS A 104 15.28 -9.72 -6.01
CA LYS A 104 16.15 -10.59 -6.82
C LYS A 104 15.90 -12.06 -6.56
N ALA A 105 15.52 -12.43 -5.34
CA ALA A 105 15.26 -13.82 -4.95
C ALA A 105 13.85 -14.32 -5.29
N LEU A 106 12.97 -13.49 -5.86
CA LEU A 106 11.60 -13.90 -6.16
C LEU A 106 11.56 -14.99 -7.25
N PRO A 107 10.70 -16.02 -7.10
CA PRO A 107 10.38 -16.93 -8.20
C PRO A 107 9.85 -16.15 -9.41
N GLY A 108 10.32 -16.48 -10.60
CA GLY A 108 10.05 -15.70 -11.82
C GLY A 108 10.96 -14.47 -12.03
N MET A 109 11.79 -14.13 -11.04
CA MET A 109 12.95 -13.24 -11.21
C MET A 109 14.25 -14.06 -11.34
N THR A 110 14.41 -15.15 -10.59
CA THR A 110 15.68 -15.93 -10.51
C THR A 110 15.80 -17.11 -11.46
N GLU A 111 14.69 -17.77 -11.80
CA GLU A 111 14.72 -18.97 -12.64
C GLU A 111 14.38 -18.61 -14.09
N GLN A 112 15.39 -18.79 -14.95
CA GLN A 112 15.29 -19.21 -16.36
C GLN A 112 13.97 -18.92 -17.07
N ILE A 113 13.93 -17.78 -17.76
CA ILE A 113 13.15 -17.60 -18.97
C ILE A 113 14.02 -18.11 -20.13
N ASP A 114 14.39 -19.39 -20.12
CA ASP A 114 15.02 -20.04 -21.28
C ASP A 114 13.96 -20.60 -22.24
N GLN A 115 12.75 -20.05 -22.21
CA GLN A 115 11.84 -20.15 -23.35
C GLN A 115 11.54 -18.74 -23.85
N PRO A 116 12.08 -18.35 -25.01
CA PRO A 116 11.54 -17.21 -25.72
C PRO A 116 10.09 -17.54 -26.04
N VAL A 117 9.15 -16.91 -25.33
CA VAL A 117 7.76 -16.85 -25.81
C VAL A 117 7.71 -15.74 -26.84
N SER A 118 8.35 -15.97 -27.99
CA SER A 118 8.22 -15.29 -29.30
C SER A 118 9.54 -15.38 -30.08
N GLY A 119 9.76 -16.52 -30.73
CA GLY A 119 10.55 -16.60 -31.95
C GLY A 119 9.73 -17.38 -32.98
N PRO A 120 9.71 -17.00 -34.27
CA PRO A 120 9.12 -17.87 -35.29
C PRO A 120 9.82 -19.23 -35.22
N ILE A 121 9.04 -20.30 -35.40
CA ILE A 121 9.52 -21.69 -35.42
C ILE A 121 10.63 -21.79 -36.49
N GLY A 122 11.88 -21.77 -36.04
CA GLY A 122 13.07 -21.82 -36.88
C GLY A 122 14.29 -22.13 -36.02
N GLU A 123 14.69 -23.40 -36.05
CA GLU A 123 15.98 -23.96 -35.63
C GLU A 123 16.85 -23.11 -34.69
N GLU A 124 16.62 -23.20 -33.37
CA GLU A 124 17.63 -22.81 -32.39
C GLU A 124 18.42 -24.06 -31.96
N ALA A 125 19.71 -24.05 -32.26
CA ALA A 125 20.66 -25.06 -31.83
C ALA A 125 20.73 -25.14 -30.30
N ALA A 126 20.83 -26.35 -29.76
CA ALA A 126 20.95 -26.58 -28.32
C ALA A 126 22.12 -25.78 -27.71
N PRO A 127 21.94 -25.13 -26.54
CA PRO A 127 23.00 -24.34 -25.93
C PRO A 127 24.17 -25.22 -25.46
N ASP A 128 25.39 -24.74 -25.71
CA ASP A 128 26.65 -25.39 -25.36
C ASP A 128 26.77 -25.53 -23.82
N PRO A 129 27.06 -26.72 -23.27
CA PRO A 129 27.12 -26.95 -21.83
C PRO A 129 28.38 -26.29 -21.23
N GLY A 130 28.30 -25.00 -20.95
CA GLY A 130 29.38 -24.24 -20.32
C GLY A 130 29.24 -22.71 -20.40
N GLU A 131 28.35 -22.18 -21.24
CA GLU A 131 28.12 -20.72 -21.29
C GLU A 131 27.31 -20.23 -20.08
N PRO A 132 27.71 -19.10 -19.45
CA PRO A 132 26.89 -18.46 -18.43
C PRO A 132 25.54 -18.06 -19.03
N LYS A 133 24.45 -18.54 -18.44
CA LYS A 133 23.08 -18.23 -18.86
C LYS A 133 22.90 -16.71 -18.99
N LYS A 134 22.67 -16.23 -20.22
CA LYS A 134 22.47 -14.81 -20.50
C LYS A 134 21.09 -14.39 -19.99
N ILE A 135 21.08 -13.51 -18.99
CA ILE A 135 19.86 -12.88 -18.47
C ILE A 135 19.24 -12.01 -19.58
N CYS A 136 17.92 -12.05 -19.77
CA CYS A 136 17.29 -11.20 -20.77
C CYS A 136 17.46 -9.70 -20.44
N PRO A 137 17.65 -8.82 -21.45
CA PRO A 137 17.89 -7.39 -21.22
C PRO A 137 16.82 -6.70 -20.37
N GLU A 138 15.57 -7.15 -20.46
CA GLU A 138 14.42 -6.61 -19.72
C GLU A 138 14.52 -6.94 -18.23
N LEU A 139 14.91 -8.17 -17.89
CA LEU A 139 15.15 -8.58 -16.50
C LEU A 139 16.38 -7.89 -15.92
N GLN A 140 17.43 -7.74 -16.72
CA GLN A 140 18.62 -6.99 -16.33
C GLN A 140 18.30 -5.51 -16.04
N GLY A 141 17.44 -4.88 -16.86
CA GLY A 141 16.94 -3.52 -16.64
C GLY A 141 16.03 -3.41 -15.40
N ALA A 142 15.20 -4.43 -15.13
CA ALA A 142 14.39 -4.49 -13.93
C ALA A 142 15.26 -4.60 -12.65
N TRP A 143 16.41 -5.28 -12.73
CA TRP A 143 17.38 -5.42 -11.64
C TRP A 143 18.33 -4.24 -11.46
N ASP A 144 18.46 -3.35 -12.45
CA ASP A 144 19.42 -2.25 -12.38
C ASP A 144 19.06 -1.32 -11.23
N ALA A 145 19.87 -1.35 -10.18
CA ALA A 145 19.65 -0.54 -9.00
C ALA A 145 19.95 0.95 -9.22
N LYS A 146 20.61 1.29 -10.35
CA LYS A 146 20.87 2.68 -10.72
C LYS A 146 19.54 3.39 -10.96
N GLY A 147 19.34 4.50 -10.25
CA GLY A 147 18.12 5.31 -10.31
C GLY A 147 17.04 4.99 -9.27
N LEU A 148 17.15 3.95 -8.42
CA LEU A 148 16.20 3.75 -7.31
C LEU A 148 16.30 4.79 -6.20
N GLY A 149 17.41 5.52 -6.11
CA GLY A 149 17.66 6.56 -5.11
C GLY A 149 17.58 7.99 -5.62
N ASP A 150 17.41 8.20 -6.93
CA ASP A 150 17.51 9.53 -7.54
C ASP A 150 16.13 10.22 -7.67
N SER A 151 15.04 9.47 -7.40
CA SER A 151 13.68 10.02 -7.35
C SER A 151 13.28 10.32 -5.91
N ASN A 152 12.86 11.57 -5.65
CA ASN A 152 12.33 11.99 -4.35
C ASN A 152 10.84 11.68 -4.17
N VAL A 153 10.19 11.11 -5.19
CA VAL A 153 8.74 10.88 -5.19
C VAL A 153 8.38 9.55 -4.52
N TYR A 154 9.16 8.51 -4.79
CA TYR A 154 8.90 7.15 -4.32
C TYR A 154 10.05 6.63 -3.45
N SER A 155 9.70 5.86 -2.44
CA SER A 155 10.67 5.07 -1.69
C SER A 155 11.32 3.99 -2.56
N VAL A 156 12.41 3.39 -2.05
CA VAL A 156 13.08 2.27 -2.71
C VAL A 156 12.12 1.10 -2.94
N ALA A 157 11.27 0.77 -1.95
CA ALA A 157 10.30 -0.31 -2.06
C ALA A 157 9.26 -0.07 -3.17
N GLU A 158 8.73 1.15 -3.26
CA GLU A 158 7.81 1.57 -4.31
C GLU A 158 8.48 1.56 -5.70
N SER A 159 9.72 2.03 -5.78
CA SER A 159 10.51 1.96 -7.02
C SER A 159 10.75 0.52 -7.49
N ILE A 160 10.95 -0.41 -6.56
CA ILE A 160 11.04 -1.85 -6.87
C ILE A 160 9.69 -2.37 -7.41
N LEU A 161 8.57 -1.99 -6.78
CA LEU A 161 7.25 -2.39 -7.24
C LEU A 161 6.94 -1.90 -8.66
N LEU A 162 7.30 -0.65 -9.00
CA LEU A 162 7.14 -0.14 -10.36
C LEU A 162 7.97 -0.96 -11.37
N ARG A 163 9.21 -1.32 -11.02
CA ARG A 163 10.06 -2.18 -11.86
C ARG A 163 9.48 -3.58 -12.02
N TRP A 164 8.95 -4.15 -10.95
CA TRP A 164 8.25 -5.43 -10.96
C TRP A 164 7.04 -5.40 -11.90
N LEU A 165 6.19 -4.37 -11.79
CA LEU A 165 5.03 -4.17 -12.67
C LEU A 165 5.44 -4.07 -14.14
N ASN A 166 6.45 -3.24 -14.45
CA ASN A 166 6.96 -3.12 -15.81
C ASN A 166 7.43 -4.48 -16.33
N PHE A 167 8.31 -5.17 -15.61
CA PHE A 167 8.85 -6.46 -16.04
C PHE A 167 7.76 -7.46 -16.40
N HIS A 168 6.77 -7.65 -15.50
CA HIS A 168 5.69 -8.59 -15.73
C HIS A 168 4.74 -8.13 -16.84
N PHE A 169 4.49 -6.83 -16.97
CA PHE A 169 3.74 -6.27 -18.08
C PHE A 169 4.41 -6.59 -19.43
N TRP A 170 5.68 -6.22 -19.61
CA TRP A 170 6.41 -6.48 -20.84
C TRP A 170 6.48 -7.96 -21.19
N ARG A 171 6.74 -8.81 -20.20
CA ARG A 171 6.84 -10.26 -20.35
C ARG A 171 5.53 -10.91 -20.82
N ALA A 172 4.40 -10.50 -20.25
CA ALA A 172 3.10 -11.17 -20.49
C ALA A 172 2.23 -10.47 -21.54
N ASN A 173 2.51 -9.21 -21.88
CA ASN A 173 1.69 -8.43 -22.80
C ASN A 173 1.64 -9.02 -24.22
N LYS A 174 2.77 -9.52 -24.76
CA LYS A 174 2.85 -10.14 -26.11
C LYS A 174 2.12 -9.33 -27.19
N ASP A 175 2.34 -8.02 -27.22
CA ASP A 175 1.70 -7.05 -28.14
C ASP A 175 0.16 -6.98 -28.08
N ARG A 176 -0.47 -7.53 -27.03
CA ARG A 176 -1.91 -7.45 -26.80
C ARG A 176 -2.37 -6.01 -26.57
N TYR A 177 -1.57 -5.23 -25.85
CA TYR A 177 -1.78 -3.80 -25.61
C TYR A 177 -0.57 -2.99 -26.07
N PRO A 178 -0.74 -1.69 -26.37
CA PRO A 178 0.38 -0.82 -26.69
C PRO A 178 1.45 -0.83 -25.60
N ALA A 179 2.71 -0.74 -26.03
CA ALA A 179 3.85 -0.57 -25.14
C ALA A 179 3.63 0.61 -24.17
N LYS A 180 3.71 0.35 -22.86
CA LYS A 180 3.54 1.32 -21.79
C LYS A 180 4.65 1.14 -20.76
N LYS A 181 5.18 2.25 -20.26
CA LYS A 181 6.11 2.26 -19.12
C LYS A 181 5.35 2.73 -17.88
N VAL A 182 5.22 1.86 -16.89
CA VAL A 182 4.56 2.17 -15.62
C VAL A 182 5.51 3.01 -14.78
N SER A 183 5.10 4.23 -14.46
CA SER A 183 5.91 5.25 -13.78
C SER A 183 5.27 5.76 -12.49
N CYS A 184 3.96 5.58 -12.33
CA CYS A 184 3.20 5.92 -11.14
C CYS A 184 2.18 4.83 -10.79
N PHE A 185 1.60 4.88 -9.59
CA PHE A 185 0.56 3.95 -9.15
C PHE A 185 -0.86 4.44 -9.43
N ASP A 186 -1.00 5.67 -9.93
CA ASP A 186 -2.29 6.33 -10.17
C ASP A 186 -2.71 6.13 -11.63
N SER A 187 -2.48 7.12 -12.50
CA SER A 187 -2.93 7.13 -13.90
C SER A 187 -2.33 6.02 -14.78
N ASP A 188 -1.24 5.38 -14.36
CA ASP A 188 -0.69 4.26 -15.13
C ASP A 188 -1.43 2.93 -14.86
N LEU A 189 -2.18 2.84 -13.76
CA LEU A 189 -2.91 1.64 -13.33
C LEU A 189 -4.44 1.79 -13.36
N ASP A 190 -4.95 2.98 -13.66
CA ASP A 190 -6.37 3.31 -13.58
C ASP A 190 -7.25 2.44 -14.50
N ASP A 191 -6.81 2.19 -15.74
CA ASP A 191 -7.48 1.33 -16.73
C ASP A 191 -7.45 -0.18 -16.40
N SER A 192 -6.73 -0.55 -15.33
CA SER A 192 -6.51 -1.93 -14.88
C SER A 192 -5.85 -2.88 -15.89
N ILE A 193 -5.38 -2.38 -17.04
CA ILE A 193 -4.75 -3.21 -18.08
C ILE A 193 -3.43 -3.77 -17.57
N VAL A 194 -2.61 -2.92 -16.97
CA VAL A 194 -1.32 -3.35 -16.39
C VAL A 194 -1.55 -4.45 -15.36
N LEU A 195 -2.51 -4.26 -14.45
CA LEU A 195 -2.85 -5.23 -13.41
C LEU A 195 -3.34 -6.55 -14.03
N SER A 196 -4.19 -6.50 -15.06
CA SER A 196 -4.70 -7.69 -15.74
C SER A 196 -3.58 -8.54 -16.37
N VAL A 197 -2.61 -7.88 -17.02
CA VAL A 197 -1.47 -8.54 -17.67
C VAL A 197 -0.51 -9.12 -16.63
N VAL A 198 -0.27 -8.39 -15.53
CA VAL A 198 0.55 -8.89 -14.42
C VAL A 198 -0.10 -10.11 -13.77
N ILE A 199 -1.42 -10.12 -13.56
CA ILE A 199 -2.15 -11.31 -13.08
C ILE A 199 -1.98 -12.47 -14.06
N GLN A 200 -2.14 -12.25 -15.36
CA GLN A 200 -1.92 -13.29 -16.39
C GLN A 200 -0.48 -13.79 -16.43
N SER A 201 0.51 -12.96 -16.07
CA SER A 201 1.91 -13.39 -15.99
C SER A 201 2.15 -14.45 -14.91
N HIS A 202 1.32 -14.48 -13.86
CA HIS A 202 1.37 -15.45 -12.77
C HIS A 202 0.32 -16.56 -12.90
N VAL A 203 -0.84 -16.23 -13.47
CA VAL A 203 -1.98 -17.14 -13.66
C VAL A 203 -2.46 -17.02 -15.11
N PRO A 204 -1.80 -17.67 -16.08
CA PRO A 204 -2.07 -17.48 -17.53
C PRO A 204 -3.51 -17.76 -17.96
N ASN A 205 -4.21 -18.65 -17.24
CA ASN A 205 -5.57 -19.07 -17.55
C ASN A 205 -6.63 -18.37 -16.68
N CYS A 206 -6.29 -17.23 -16.05
CA CYS A 206 -7.24 -16.47 -15.25
C CYS A 206 -8.34 -15.86 -16.13
N GLN A 207 -9.52 -16.48 -16.12
CA GLN A 207 -10.65 -16.07 -16.95
C GLN A 207 -11.17 -14.67 -16.60
N ALA A 208 -11.14 -14.31 -15.30
CA ALA A 208 -11.63 -13.03 -14.81
C ALA A 208 -10.97 -11.83 -15.53
N VAL A 209 -9.67 -11.93 -15.83
CA VAL A 209 -8.90 -10.88 -16.49
C VAL A 209 -8.64 -11.16 -17.98
N GLN A 210 -9.23 -12.20 -18.54
CA GLN A 210 -8.95 -12.63 -19.90
C GLN A 210 -9.44 -11.62 -20.94
N THR A 211 -10.49 -10.86 -20.64
CA THR A 211 -11.13 -9.94 -21.59
C THR A 211 -11.39 -8.59 -20.91
N MET A 212 -10.41 -7.69 -21.00
CA MET A 212 -10.52 -6.33 -20.45
C MET A 212 -10.97 -5.34 -21.54
N ARG A 213 -11.73 -4.31 -21.15
CA ARG A 213 -12.09 -3.18 -22.02
C ARG A 213 -10.86 -2.35 -22.34
N TYR A 214 -10.65 -2.08 -23.64
CA TYR A 214 -9.59 -1.19 -24.10
C TYR A 214 -9.92 -0.60 -25.48
N PRO A 215 -9.70 0.71 -25.72
CA PRO A 215 -9.30 1.72 -24.74
C PRO A 215 -10.43 2.04 -23.75
N CYS A 216 -10.08 2.43 -22.52
CA CYS A 216 -11.05 2.92 -21.54
C CYS A 216 -11.39 4.39 -21.83
N THR A 217 -12.60 4.65 -22.32
CA THR A 217 -13.05 5.98 -22.75
C THR A 217 -14.23 6.52 -21.93
N SER A 218 -14.91 5.65 -21.17
CA SER A 218 -16.01 5.99 -20.28
C SER A 218 -15.74 5.47 -18.87
N PHE A 219 -16.35 6.09 -17.87
CA PHE A 219 -16.24 5.66 -16.46
C PHE A 219 -16.60 4.18 -16.28
N ASP A 220 -17.65 3.72 -16.97
CA ASP A 220 -18.10 2.32 -16.92
C ASP A 220 -17.02 1.33 -17.37
N HIS A 221 -16.16 1.68 -18.34
CA HIS A 221 -15.05 0.80 -18.76
C HIS A 221 -14.03 0.61 -17.62
N TYR A 222 -13.71 1.69 -16.90
CA TYR A 222 -12.78 1.63 -15.77
C TYR A 222 -13.37 0.82 -14.62
N GLU A 223 -14.66 1.01 -14.32
CA GLU A 223 -15.34 0.28 -13.24
C GLU A 223 -15.48 -1.21 -13.54
N GLU A 224 -15.88 -1.58 -14.76
CA GLU A 224 -15.98 -2.99 -15.20
C GLU A 224 -14.61 -3.68 -15.11
N ASN A 225 -13.57 -3.04 -15.63
CA ASN A 225 -12.21 -3.56 -15.55
C ASN A 225 -11.73 -3.71 -14.10
N ALA A 226 -11.97 -2.72 -13.24
CA ALA A 226 -11.60 -2.80 -11.82
C ALA A 226 -12.33 -3.94 -11.09
N ALA A 227 -13.60 -4.18 -11.41
CA ALA A 227 -14.36 -5.31 -10.87
C ALA A 227 -13.74 -6.66 -11.28
N HIS A 228 -13.24 -6.80 -12.52
CA HIS A 228 -12.53 -7.99 -12.97
C HIS A 228 -11.22 -8.27 -12.24
N ILE A 229 -10.53 -7.23 -11.75
CA ILE A 229 -9.29 -7.41 -10.95
C ILE A 229 -9.59 -7.94 -9.55
N ILE A 230 -10.75 -7.62 -8.98
CA ILE A 230 -11.10 -7.93 -7.59
C ILE A 230 -11.87 -9.26 -7.45
N ALA A 231 -12.51 -9.74 -8.52
CA ALA A 231 -13.30 -10.97 -8.56
C ALA A 231 -12.45 -12.25 -8.47
#